data_AF-A0A4R2JMB0-F1
#
_entry.id   AF-A0A4R2JMB0-F1
#
_cell.length_a   1.000
_cell.length_b   1.000
_cell.length_c   1.000
_cell.angle_alpha   90.00
_cell.angle_beta   90.00
_cell.angle_gamma   90.00
#
_symmetry.space_group_name_H-M   'P 1'
#
loop_
_entity.id
_entity.type
_entity.pdbx_description
1 polymer ?
#
loop_
_entity_poly.entity_id
_entity_poly.type
_entity_poly.pdbx_seq_one_letter_code
_entity_poly.pdbx_strand_id
1 'polypeptide(L)'
;MDPTGLVEQLIQVMSNRLLDPLEILLEDPVVDVRARCERAARIWAARLTGPNATYAVASIIGALYPSDDVFDPPAGWWRTPLGRVVLRQMGFPGKAAVSYAVAGEMLGMTRQGVHDLVTRDKLTRHPDGGVTVTSIQERVQLKGPRT
;
A
#
# COMPACT_ATOMS: atom_id res chain seq x y z
N MET A 1 -10.45 6.80 5.99
CA MET A 1 -9.68 5.54 5.99
C MET A 1 -9.81 5.02 7.40
N ASP A 2 -10.16 3.75 7.59
CA ASP A 2 -10.28 3.20 8.94
C ASP A 2 -8.87 3.02 9.52
N PRO A 3 -8.48 3.81 10.55
CA PRO A 3 -7.17 3.67 11.18
C PRO A 3 -7.02 2.31 11.88
N THR A 4 -8.11 1.67 12.27
CA THR A 4 -8.12 0.39 12.97
C THR A 4 -7.61 -0.74 12.08
N GLY A 5 -8.20 -0.90 10.89
CA GLY A 5 -7.73 -1.91 9.93
C GLY A 5 -6.26 -1.71 9.50
N LEU A 6 -5.76 -0.46 9.46
CA LEU A 6 -4.34 -0.22 9.17
C LEU A 6 -3.44 -0.67 10.33
N VAL A 7 -3.82 -0.40 11.58
CA VAL A 7 -3.07 -0.86 12.75
C VAL A 7 -3.03 -2.38 12.79
N GLU A 8 -4.16 -3.04 12.60
CA GLU A 8 -4.25 -4.52 12.57
C GLU A 8 -3.35 -5.11 11.49
N GLN A 9 -3.37 -4.55 10.28
CA GLN A 9 -2.49 -5.01 9.22
C GLN A 9 -1.01 -4.82 9.57
N LEU A 10 -0.62 -3.68 10.14
CA LEU A 10 0.77 -3.43 10.53
C LEU A 10 1.22 -4.40 11.62
N ILE A 11 0.36 -4.71 12.59
CA ILE A 11 0.62 -5.75 13.60
C ILE A 11 0.84 -7.09 12.91
N GLN A 12 -0.04 -7.50 11.99
CA GLN A 12 0.11 -8.77 11.29
C GLN A 12 1.43 -8.86 10.51
N VAL A 13 1.82 -7.78 9.83
CA VAL A 13 3.09 -7.73 9.09
C VAL A 13 4.28 -7.85 10.03
N MET A 14 4.28 -7.11 11.15
CA MET A 14 5.35 -7.18 12.14
C MET A 14 5.42 -8.57 12.80
N SER A 15 4.28 -9.19 13.12
CA SER A 15 4.24 -10.55 13.65
C SER A 15 4.87 -11.53 12.67
N ASN A 16 4.34 -11.63 11.45
CA ASN A 16 4.75 -12.65 10.49
C ASN A 16 6.20 -12.50 10.01
N ARG A 17 6.70 -11.25 9.93
CA ARG A 17 8.03 -10.97 9.34
C ARG A 17 9.12 -10.73 10.38
N LEU A 18 8.78 -10.40 11.62
CA LEU A 18 9.76 -10.05 12.66
C LEU A 18 9.61 -10.94 13.89
N LEU A 19 8.41 -11.04 14.46
CA LEU A 19 8.21 -11.70 15.76
C LEU A 19 8.24 -13.23 15.63
N ASP A 20 7.46 -13.80 14.71
CA ASP A 20 7.37 -15.26 14.59
C ASP A 20 8.74 -15.88 14.22
N PRO A 21 9.53 -15.30 13.27
CA PRO A 21 10.90 -15.77 13.03
C PRO A 21 11.82 -15.62 14.25
N LEU A 22 11.67 -14.54 15.03
CA LEU A 22 12.50 -14.30 16.21
C LEU A 22 12.18 -15.29 17.33
N GLU A 23 10.91 -15.57 17.58
CA GLU A 23 10.47 -16.60 18.55
C GLU A 23 11.00 -17.98 18.18
N ILE A 24 11.01 -18.33 16.89
CA ILE A 24 11.60 -19.58 16.39
C ILE A 24 13.11 -19.63 16.68
N LEU A 25 13.84 -18.55 16.39
CA LEU A 25 15.29 -18.50 16.56
C LEU A 25 15.74 -18.50 18.03
N LEU A 26 14.93 -17.90 18.91
CA LEU A 26 15.20 -17.84 20.35
C LEU A 26 14.65 -19.04 21.12
N GLU A 27 13.75 -19.82 20.50
CA GLU A 27 12.95 -20.86 21.17
C GLU A 27 12.21 -20.33 22.42
N ASP A 28 11.86 -19.03 22.43
CA ASP A 28 11.29 -18.33 23.57
C ASP A 28 10.29 -17.25 23.11
N PRO A 29 9.16 -17.04 23.82
CA PRO A 29 8.22 -15.97 23.49
C PRO A 29 8.83 -14.56 23.66
N VAL A 30 8.60 -13.68 22.69
CA VAL A 30 9.14 -12.30 22.71
C VAL A 30 8.12 -11.28 23.18
N VAL A 31 7.47 -11.54 24.31
CA VAL A 31 6.29 -10.78 24.80
C VAL A 31 6.52 -9.27 24.87
N ASP A 32 7.67 -8.83 25.39
CA ASP A 32 7.99 -7.41 25.51
C ASP A 32 8.19 -6.74 24.13
N VAL A 33 8.79 -7.46 23.19
CA VAL A 33 8.99 -7.00 21.81
C VAL A 33 7.64 -6.94 21.08
N ARG A 34 6.77 -7.92 21.29
CA ARG A 34 5.41 -7.94 20.76
C ARG A 34 4.61 -6.72 21.21
N ALA A 35 4.60 -6.43 22.51
CA ALA A 35 3.95 -5.24 23.05
C ALA A 35 4.54 -3.93 22.47
N ARG A 36 5.85 -3.89 22.20
CA ARG A 36 6.50 -2.77 21.53
C ARG A 36 6.05 -2.63 20.07
N CYS A 37 5.93 -3.72 19.32
CA CYS A 37 5.43 -3.72 17.94
C CYS A 37 3.99 -3.21 17.85
N GLU A 38 3.11 -3.62 18.76
CA GLU A 38 1.72 -3.13 18.77
C GLU A 38 1.63 -1.61 19.01
N ARG A 39 2.46 -1.07 19.91
CA ARG A 39 2.56 0.39 20.10
C ARG A 39 3.13 1.07 18.85
N ALA A 40 4.16 0.50 18.24
CA ALA A 40 4.76 1.03 17.02
C ALA A 40 3.77 1.04 15.84
N ALA A 41 2.96 -0.01 15.68
CA ALA A 41 1.94 -0.10 14.64
C ALA A 41 0.93 1.06 14.72
N ARG A 42 0.48 1.40 15.93
CA ARG A 42 -0.39 2.58 16.17
C ARG A 42 0.27 3.89 15.76
N ILE A 43 1.55 4.09 16.14
CA ILE A 43 2.31 5.29 15.78
C ILE A 43 2.50 5.38 14.26
N TRP A 44 2.85 4.27 13.61
CA TRP A 44 3.01 4.21 12.16
C TRP A 44 1.69 4.48 11.42
N ALA A 45 0.58 3.88 11.85
CA ALA A 45 -0.73 4.15 11.26
C ALA A 45 -1.11 5.64 11.32
N ALA A 46 -0.82 6.30 12.46
CA ALA A 46 -1.02 7.74 12.60
C ALA A 46 -0.12 8.56 11.66
N ARG A 47 1.16 8.19 11.50
CA ARG A 47 2.09 8.86 10.56
C ARG A 47 1.68 8.68 9.10
N LEU A 48 1.24 7.48 8.74
CA LEU A 48 0.84 7.09 7.39
C LEU A 48 -0.46 7.77 6.93
N THR A 49 -1.27 8.23 7.89
CA THR A 49 -2.53 8.95 7.62
C THR A 49 -2.45 10.44 7.97
N GLY A 50 -1.35 10.88 8.58
CA GLY A 50 -1.15 12.23 9.06
C GLY A 50 -0.42 13.16 8.07
N PRO A 51 0.01 14.34 8.53
CA PRO A 51 0.82 15.26 7.75
C PRO A 51 2.13 14.59 7.29
N ASN A 52 2.62 14.93 6.10
CA ASN A 52 3.83 14.36 5.51
C ASN A 52 3.78 12.83 5.33
N ALA A 53 2.58 12.25 5.19
CA ALA A 53 2.37 10.82 5.00
C ALA A 53 3.24 10.21 3.88
N THR A 54 3.51 10.95 2.80
CA THR A 54 4.39 10.50 1.70
C THR A 54 5.76 10.01 2.19
N TYR A 55 6.42 10.73 3.09
CA TYR A 55 7.72 10.32 3.64
C TYR A 55 7.60 9.06 4.53
N ALA A 56 6.53 8.99 5.33
CA ALA A 56 6.25 7.82 6.16
C ALA A 56 5.98 6.58 5.30
N VAL A 57 5.24 6.74 4.20
CA VAL A 57 4.99 5.66 3.23
C VAL A 57 6.30 5.23 2.57
N ALA A 58 7.14 6.17 2.12
CA ALA A 58 8.43 5.83 1.52
C ALA A 58 9.32 5.03 2.50
N SER A 59 9.37 5.48 3.76
CA SER A 59 10.15 4.81 4.82
C SER A 59 9.66 3.39 5.08
N ILE A 60 8.34 3.18 5.20
CA ILE A 60 7.82 1.85 5.52
C ILE A 60 7.90 0.90 4.32
N ILE A 61 7.74 1.39 3.09
CA ILE A 61 7.89 0.57 1.88
C ILE A 61 9.35 0.14 1.73
N GLY A 62 10.31 1.05 1.92
CA GLY A 62 11.74 0.70 1.89
C GLY A 62 12.11 -0.35 2.95
N ALA A 63 11.52 -0.28 4.14
CA ALA A 63 11.76 -1.27 5.19
C ALA A 63 11.10 -2.64 4.92
N LEU A 64 9.90 -2.66 4.33
CA LEU A 64 9.14 -3.90 4.10
C LEU A 64 9.48 -4.60 2.78
N TYR A 65 10.02 -3.88 1.81
CA TYR A 65 10.40 -4.39 0.50
C TYR A 65 11.85 -4.00 0.21
N PRO A 66 12.82 -4.50 0.99
CA PRO A 66 14.23 -4.20 0.78
C PRO A 66 14.72 -4.97 -0.46
N SER A 67 14.62 -4.34 -1.63
CA SER A 67 15.29 -4.77 -2.85
C SER A 67 15.67 -3.53 -3.66
N ASP A 68 16.74 -3.64 -4.43
CA ASP A 68 17.09 -2.67 -5.47
C ASP A 68 16.21 -2.86 -6.73
N ASP A 69 15.44 -3.95 -6.79
CA ASP A 69 14.45 -4.19 -7.82
C ASP A 69 13.24 -3.25 -7.71
N VAL A 70 12.50 -3.15 -8.81
CA VAL A 70 11.26 -2.39 -8.84
C VAL A 70 10.26 -2.98 -7.84
N PHE A 71 9.63 -2.12 -7.05
CA PHE A 71 8.57 -2.50 -6.12
C PHE A 71 7.51 -3.37 -6.81
N ASP A 72 7.38 -4.62 -6.34
CA ASP A 72 6.48 -5.62 -6.91
C ASP A 72 5.68 -6.32 -5.79
N PRO A 73 4.58 -5.70 -5.33
CA PRO A 73 3.79 -6.26 -4.24
C PRO A 73 2.97 -7.48 -4.71
N PRO A 74 2.66 -8.44 -3.82
CA PRO A 74 1.90 -9.63 -4.20
C PRO A 74 0.45 -9.29 -4.61
N ALA A 75 -0.18 -10.23 -5.32
CA ALA A 75 -1.58 -10.10 -5.76
C ALA A 75 -2.51 -9.75 -4.58
N GLY A 76 -3.44 -8.83 -4.81
CA GLY A 76 -4.39 -8.37 -3.79
C GLY A 76 -3.83 -7.38 -2.77
N TRP A 77 -2.52 -7.10 -2.77
CA TRP A 77 -1.89 -6.17 -1.82
C TRP A 77 -2.51 -4.76 -1.86
N TRP A 78 -2.86 -4.29 -3.05
CA TRP A 78 -3.51 -2.98 -3.24
C TRP A 78 -4.88 -2.84 -2.55
N ARG A 79 -5.52 -3.96 -2.21
CA ARG A 79 -6.79 -3.98 -1.47
C ARG A 79 -6.59 -3.87 0.03
N THR A 80 -5.38 -4.07 0.53
CA THR A 80 -5.08 -3.97 1.96
C THR A 80 -5.08 -2.51 2.45
N PRO A 81 -5.38 -2.24 3.73
CA PRO A 81 -5.30 -0.89 4.29
C PRO A 81 -4.01 -0.12 3.94
N LEU A 82 -2.84 -0.75 4.08
CA LEU A 82 -1.53 -0.20 3.73
C LEU A 82 -1.42 0.06 2.23
N GLY A 83 -1.86 -0.88 1.38
CA GLY A 83 -1.89 -0.66 -0.07
C GLY A 83 -2.76 0.52 -0.48
N ARG A 84 -3.89 0.73 0.21
CA ARG A 84 -4.76 1.90 0.01
C ARG A 84 -4.13 3.21 0.45
N VAL A 85 -3.36 3.22 1.55
CA VAL A 85 -2.55 4.37 1.97
C VAL A 85 -1.53 4.68 0.88
N VAL A 86 -0.74 3.69 0.47
CA VAL A 86 0.37 3.85 -0.47
C VAL A 86 -0.15 4.39 -1.80
N LEU A 87 -1.23 3.81 -2.32
CA LEU A 87 -1.88 4.27 -3.53
C LEU A 87 -2.33 5.73 -3.44
N ARG A 88 -2.91 6.14 -2.30
CA ARG A 88 -3.35 7.53 -2.11
C ARG A 88 -2.19 8.52 -2.04
N GLN A 89 -1.11 8.15 -1.37
CA GLN A 89 0.00 9.06 -1.07
C GLN A 89 1.08 9.11 -2.15
N MET A 90 1.35 7.99 -2.82
CA MET A 90 2.43 7.86 -3.81
C MET A 90 2.01 7.16 -5.12
N GLY A 91 0.79 6.65 -5.23
CA GLY A 91 0.41 5.84 -6.38
C GLY A 91 1.16 4.50 -6.38
N PHE A 92 2.01 4.27 -7.38
CA PHE A 92 2.89 3.12 -7.50
C PHE A 92 4.35 3.60 -7.35
N PRO A 93 5.04 3.28 -6.25
CA PRO A 93 6.44 3.67 -6.04
C PRO A 93 7.35 3.28 -7.22
N GLY A 94 8.02 4.27 -7.81
CA GLY A 94 9.00 4.05 -8.88
C GLY A 94 8.44 3.78 -10.29
N LYS A 95 7.11 3.84 -10.51
CA LYS A 95 6.52 3.70 -11.85
C LYS A 95 5.70 4.92 -12.26
N ALA A 96 5.88 5.36 -13.52
CA ALA A 96 5.04 6.39 -14.13
C ALA A 96 3.73 5.81 -14.71
N ALA A 97 3.74 4.54 -15.12
CA ALA A 97 2.60 3.85 -15.69
C ALA A 97 2.57 2.37 -15.31
N VAL A 98 1.37 1.78 -15.38
CA VAL A 98 1.12 0.37 -15.08
C VAL A 98 0.23 -0.26 -16.15
N SER A 99 0.25 -1.58 -16.25
CA SER A 99 -0.67 -2.31 -17.12
C SER A 99 -2.12 -2.14 -16.67
N TYR A 100 -3.08 -2.36 -17.58
CA TYR A 100 -4.51 -2.33 -17.25
C TYR A 100 -4.91 -3.33 -16.15
N ALA A 101 -4.20 -4.46 -16.06
CA ALA A 101 -4.43 -5.45 -15.02
C ALA A 101 -4.02 -4.92 -13.63
N VAL A 102 -2.80 -4.38 -13.53
CA VAL A 102 -2.28 -3.79 -12.28
C VAL A 102 -3.12 -2.58 -11.87
N ALA A 103 -3.52 -1.72 -12.83
CA ALA A 103 -4.44 -0.63 -12.57
C ALA A 103 -5.79 -1.13 -12.01
N GLY A 104 -6.28 -2.28 -12.49
CA GLY A 104 -7.49 -2.92 -12.00
C GLY A 104 -7.35 -3.33 -10.54
N GLU A 105 -6.24 -3.97 -10.18
CA GLU A 105 -5.94 -4.32 -8.79
C GLU A 105 -5.85 -3.09 -7.89
N MET A 106 -5.12 -2.05 -8.32
CA MET A 106 -4.99 -0.77 -7.61
C MET A 106 -6.37 -0.13 -7.34
N LEU A 107 -7.25 -0.17 -8.34
CA LEU A 107 -8.58 0.43 -8.25
C LEU A 107 -9.65 -0.49 -7.65
N GLY A 108 -9.34 -1.77 -7.39
CA GLY A 108 -10.30 -2.77 -6.93
C GLY A 108 -11.39 -3.08 -7.97
N MET A 109 -11.03 -3.11 -9.26
CA MET A 109 -11.95 -3.38 -10.37
C MET A 109 -11.31 -4.27 -11.45
N THR A 110 -12.10 -4.69 -12.42
CA THR A 110 -11.62 -5.55 -13.50
C THR A 110 -10.76 -4.77 -14.50
N ARG A 111 -9.91 -5.49 -15.24
CA ARG A 111 -9.16 -4.94 -16.40
C ARG A 111 -10.08 -4.24 -17.40
N GLN A 112 -11.24 -4.84 -17.68
CA GLN A 112 -12.23 -4.24 -18.58
C GLN A 112 -12.77 -2.92 -18.03
N GLY A 113 -13.08 -2.85 -16.74
CA GLY A 113 -13.50 -1.60 -16.11
C GLY A 113 -12.44 -0.49 -16.21
N VAL A 114 -11.15 -0.83 -16.14
CA VAL A 114 -10.07 0.14 -16.40
C VAL A 114 -10.05 0.57 -17.85
N HIS A 115 -10.19 -0.38 -18.79
CA HIS A 115 -10.26 -0.06 -20.21
C HIS A 115 -11.39 0.92 -20.52
N ASP A 116 -12.58 0.66 -19.99
CA ASP A 116 -13.74 1.54 -20.15
C ASP A 116 -13.50 2.94 -19.58
N LEU A 117 -12.74 3.06 -18.48
CA LEU A 117 -12.39 4.37 -17.91
C LEU A 117 -11.39 5.14 -18.79
N VAL A 118 -10.44 4.46 -19.42
CA VAL A 118 -9.51 5.10 -20.36
C VAL A 118 -10.26 5.56 -21.60
N THR A 119 -11.13 4.73 -22.18
CA THR A 119 -11.94 5.07 -23.36
C THR A 119 -12.90 6.25 -23.10
N ARG A 120 -13.25 6.52 -21.85
CA ARG A 120 -14.12 7.63 -21.43
C ARG A 120 -13.33 8.85 -20.89
N ASP A 121 -12.01 8.89 -21.11
CA ASP A 121 -11.11 9.93 -20.62
C ASP A 121 -11.20 10.17 -19.10
N LYS A 122 -11.45 9.10 -18.34
CA LYS A 122 -11.49 9.11 -16.86
C LYS A 122 -10.21 8.57 -16.23
N LEU A 123 -9.32 8.00 -17.04
CA LEU A 123 -7.96 7.62 -16.71
C LEU A 123 -7.08 7.94 -17.93
N THR A 124 -5.85 8.35 -17.69
CA THR A 124 -4.96 8.82 -18.75
C THR A 124 -4.09 7.66 -19.24
N ARG A 125 -4.12 7.40 -20.55
CA ARG A 125 -3.22 6.43 -21.20
C ARG A 125 -1.80 6.97 -21.21
N HIS A 126 -0.82 6.14 -20.87
CA HIS A 126 0.59 6.51 -21.00
C HIS A 126 1.07 6.32 -22.46
N PRO A 127 1.96 7.17 -23.00
CA PRO A 127 2.47 7.05 -24.38
C PRO A 127 3.08 5.68 -24.69
N ASP A 128 3.83 5.11 -23.74
CA ASP A 128 4.46 3.78 -23.89
C ASP A 128 3.49 2.61 -23.61
N GLY A 129 2.20 2.90 -23.42
CA GLY A 129 1.16 1.92 -23.13
C GLY A 129 0.79 1.80 -21.65
N GLY A 130 -0.38 1.22 -21.39
CA GLY A 130 -0.94 1.14 -20.05
C GLY A 130 -1.59 2.45 -19.59
N VAL A 131 -1.66 2.63 -18.27
CA VAL A 131 -2.35 3.75 -17.61
C VAL A 131 -1.38 4.48 -16.70
N THR A 132 -1.40 5.81 -16.73
CA THR A 132 -0.55 6.64 -15.87
C THR A 132 -0.92 6.46 -14.40
N VAL A 133 0.09 6.31 -13.56
CA VAL A 133 -0.06 6.17 -12.10
C VAL A 133 -0.72 7.41 -11.49
N THR A 134 -0.36 8.59 -11.99
CA THR A 134 -0.94 9.87 -11.57
C THR A 134 -2.47 9.88 -11.74
N SER A 135 -3.00 9.50 -12.92
CA SER A 135 -4.45 9.49 -13.13
C SER A 135 -5.19 8.48 -12.24
N ILE A 136 -4.55 7.36 -11.90
CA ILE A 136 -5.09 6.37 -10.95
C ILE A 136 -5.15 6.98 -9.55
N GLN A 137 -4.07 7.62 -9.10
CA GLN A 137 -3.99 8.26 -7.80
C GLN A 137 -5.03 9.38 -7.65
N GLU A 138 -5.10 10.30 -8.61
CA GLU A 138 -6.10 11.39 -8.68
C GLU A 138 -7.52 10.83 -8.55
N ARG A 139 -7.84 9.77 -9.29
CA ARG A 139 -9.15 9.12 -9.21
C ARG A 139 -9.47 8.58 -7.82
N VAL A 140 -8.49 8.01 -7.12
CA VAL A 140 -8.68 7.49 -5.75
C VAL A 140 -8.86 8.63 -4.75
N GLN A 141 -8.23 9.78 -4.99
CA GLN A 141 -8.39 10.99 -4.17
C GLN A 141 -9.76 11.65 -4.40
N LEU A 142 -10.23 11.72 -5.65
CA LEU A 142 -11.55 12.24 -6.01
C LEU A 142 -12.68 11.40 -5.39
N LYS A 143 -12.50 10.09 -5.26
CA LYS A 143 -13.42 9.20 -4.53
C LYS A 143 -13.16 9.25 -3.01
N GLY A 144 -13.03 10.46 -2.44
CA GLY A 144 -12.84 10.67 -1.00
C GLY A 144 -13.78 9.82 -0.13
N PRO A 145 -13.42 9.55 1.14
CA PRO A 145 -14.21 8.66 2.00
C PRO A 145 -15.67 9.12 2.00
N ARG A 146 -16.58 8.22 1.61
CA ARG A 146 -18.01 8.42 1.88
C ARG A 146 -18.13 8.51 3.41
N THR A 147 -18.36 9.72 3.91
CA THR A 147 -18.84 9.96 5.28
C THR A 147 -20.13 9.21 5.52
#